data_AF-A0A7K9RED1-F1
#
_entry.id   AF-A0A7K9RED1-F1
#
_cell.length_a   1.000
_cell.length_b   1.000
_cell.length_c   1.000
_cell.angle_alpha   90.00
_cell.angle_beta   90.00
_cell.angle_gamma   90.00
#
_symmetry.space_group_name_H-M   'P 1'
#
loop_
_entity.id
_entity.type
_entity.pdbx_description
1 polymer ?
#
loop_
_entity_poly.entity_id
_entity_poly.type
_entity_poly.pdbx_seq_one_letter_code
_entity_poly.pdbx_strand_id
1 'polypeptide(L)'
;PPSLDINHVMGLADLKKKLPEAAFGKKNYTGHEVCFQGIYSSLYEVEISNKDQSKMDQLLEKLKEKDLAIIKYLRDQGVLILLTSSAL
;
A
#
# COMPACT_ATOMS: atom_id res chain seq x y z
N PRO A 1 -9.99 6.79 -5.18
CA PRO A 1 -9.54 7.63 -6.32
C PRO A 1 -9.74 6.85 -7.63
N PRO A 2 -10.00 7.51 -8.78
CA PRO A 2 -10.28 6.81 -10.05
C PRO A 2 -9.04 6.24 -10.75
N SER A 3 -7.84 6.72 -10.43
CA SER A 3 -6.56 6.20 -10.94
C SER A 3 -5.52 6.14 -9.82
N LEU A 4 -4.52 5.27 -9.97
CA LEU A 4 -3.28 5.28 -9.19
C LEU A 4 -2.13 5.64 -10.14
N ASP A 5 -1.60 6.86 -9.99
CA ASP A 5 -0.49 7.33 -10.80
C ASP A 5 0.80 7.13 -10.00
N ILE A 6 1.89 6.69 -10.65
CA ILE A 6 3.17 6.40 -9.99
C ILE A 6 3.99 7.69 -9.86
N ASN A 7 3.48 8.64 -9.08
CA ASN A 7 4.13 9.94 -8.89
C ASN A 7 5.08 9.95 -7.67
N HIS A 8 4.81 9.11 -6.67
CA HIS A 8 5.62 9.01 -5.47
C HIS A 8 5.90 7.56 -5.12
N VAL A 9 7.17 7.26 -4.87
CA VAL A 9 7.65 5.93 -4.49
C VAL A 9 8.53 6.09 -3.26
N MET A 10 8.37 5.21 -2.28
CA MET A 10 9.09 5.27 -1.01
C MET A 10 9.62 3.88 -0.62
N GLY A 11 10.81 3.84 -0.01
CA GLY A 11 11.33 2.61 0.57
C GLY A 11 10.49 2.14 1.76
N LEU A 12 10.25 0.84 1.88
CA LEU A 12 9.44 0.26 2.95
C LEU A 12 10.00 0.58 4.34
N ALA A 13 11.33 0.61 4.49
CA ALA A 13 11.97 0.97 5.75
C ALA A 13 11.63 2.41 6.18
N ASP A 14 11.59 3.37 5.24
CA ASP A 14 11.26 4.75 5.54
C ASP A 14 9.75 4.95 5.71
N LEU A 15 8.94 4.20 4.97
CA LEU A 15 7.49 4.17 5.13
C LEU A 15 7.10 3.67 6.54
N LYS A 16 7.75 2.61 7.02
CA LYS A 16 7.55 2.05 8.38
C LYS A 16 7.96 3.00 9.50
N LYS A 17 8.88 3.93 9.25
CA LYS A 17 9.21 5.00 10.23
C LYS A 17 8.15 6.11 10.26
N LYS A 18 7.37 6.27 9.19
CA LYS A 18 6.37 7.34 9.05
C LYS A 18 4.96 6.92 9.47
N LEU A 19 4.66 5.63 9.40
CA LEU A 19 3.35 5.08 9.72
C LEU A 19 3.43 4.18 10.96
N PRO A 20 2.34 4.07 11.74
CA PRO A 20 2.34 3.18 12.89
C PRO A 20 2.54 1.72 12.48
N GLU A 21 3.22 0.95 13.33
CA GLU A 21 3.45 -0.48 13.13
C GLU A 21 2.14 -1.26 12.89
N ALA A 22 1.05 -0.80 13.52
CA ALA A 22 -0.27 -1.40 13.37
C ALA A 22 -0.74 -1.48 11.91
N ALA A 23 -0.31 -0.55 11.04
CA ALA A 23 -0.67 -0.51 9.62
C ALA A 23 0.04 -1.58 8.76
N PHE A 24 1.07 -2.25 9.29
CA PHE A 24 1.85 -3.27 8.57
C PHE A 24 1.70 -4.67 9.15
N GLY A 25 0.61 -4.94 9.87
CA GLY A 25 0.33 -6.28 10.36
C GLY A 25 -1.06 -6.70 9.95
N LYS A 26 -1.20 -7.63 8.99
CA LYS A 26 -2.52 -8.10 8.53
C LYS A 26 -3.43 -8.56 9.68
N LYS A 27 -2.85 -9.13 10.75
CA LYS A 27 -3.57 -9.56 11.97
C LYS A 27 -4.19 -8.42 12.80
N ASN A 28 -3.74 -7.19 12.61
CA ASN A 28 -4.23 -6.03 13.36
C ASN A 28 -5.56 -5.51 12.80
N TYR A 29 -5.98 -6.01 11.63
CA TYR A 29 -7.18 -5.53 10.96
C TYR A 29 -8.45 -6.22 11.48
N THR A 30 -9.30 -5.36 12.06
CA THR A 30 -10.75 -5.46 12.31
C THR A 30 -11.61 -5.76 11.09
N GLY A 31 -11.49 -6.92 10.44
CA GLY A 31 -12.06 -7.08 9.09
C GLY A 31 -11.16 -6.39 8.07
N HIS A 32 -11.52 -5.19 7.61
CA HIS A 32 -10.68 -4.40 6.69
C HIS A 32 -10.06 -3.17 7.32
N GLU A 33 -10.33 -2.87 8.59
CA GLU A 33 -9.96 -1.59 9.20
C GLU A 33 -9.16 -1.76 10.48
N VAL A 34 -8.25 -0.83 10.74
CA VAL A 34 -7.54 -0.69 12.00
C VAL A 34 -7.52 0.78 12.41
N CYS A 35 -7.72 1.05 13.69
CA CYS A 35 -7.49 2.36 14.28
C CYS A 35 -6.42 2.22 15.36
N PHE A 36 -5.32 2.95 15.19
CA PHE A 36 -4.21 2.91 16.13
C PHE A 36 -3.59 4.30 16.25
N GLN A 37 -3.41 4.79 17.47
CA GLN A 37 -2.86 6.13 17.76
C GLN A 37 -3.58 7.27 17.00
N GLY A 38 -4.92 7.17 16.84
CA GLY A 38 -5.72 8.17 16.13
C GLY A 38 -5.61 8.13 14.61
N ILE A 39 -4.85 7.17 14.05
CA ILE A 39 -4.74 6.93 12.62
C ILE A 39 -5.66 5.77 12.25
N TYR A 40 -6.54 6.02 11.29
CA TYR A 40 -7.42 5.02 10.68
C TYR A 40 -6.80 4.52 9.38
N SER A 41 -6.80 3.21 9.19
CA SER A 41 -6.26 2.58 7.99
C SER A 41 -7.18 1.45 7.55
N SER A 42 -7.43 1.37 6.24
CA SER A 42 -8.23 0.32 5.63
C SER A 42 -7.37 -0.46 4.64
N LEU A 43 -7.44 -1.79 4.68
CA LEU A 43 -6.65 -2.69 3.85
C LEU A 43 -7.54 -3.37 2.81
N TYR A 44 -7.13 -3.28 1.55
CA TYR A 44 -7.84 -3.85 0.41
C TYR A 44 -6.91 -4.72 -0.43
N GLU A 45 -7.46 -5.78 -1.01
CA GLU A 45 -6.78 -6.59 -2.02
C GLU A 45 -7.10 -6.00 -3.41
N VAL A 46 -6.08 -5.92 -4.26
CA VAL A 46 -6.24 -5.34 -5.61
C VAL A 46 -6.51 -6.47 -6.59
N GLU A 47 -7.66 -6.40 -7.26
CA GLU A 47 -8.01 -7.28 -8.37
C GLU A 47 -7.70 -6.60 -9.71
N ILE A 48 -7.12 -7.37 -10.65
CA ILE A 48 -6.67 -6.87 -11.95
C ILE A 48 -7.46 -7.57 -13.03
N SER A 49 -7.89 -6.83 -14.06
CA SER A 49 -8.50 -7.46 -15.22
C SER A 49 -7.47 -8.31 -15.97
N ASN A 50 -7.86 -9.51 -16.43
CA ASN A 50 -6.95 -10.49 -17.07
C ASN A 50 -6.06 -9.92 -18.19
N LYS A 51 -6.43 -8.80 -18.82
CA LYS A 51 -5.66 -8.16 -19.91
C LYS A 51 -4.37 -7.47 -19.45
N ASP A 52 -4.28 -7.09 -18.17
CA ASP A 52 -3.15 -6.34 -17.62
C ASP A 52 -2.38 -7.08 -16.51
N GLN A 53 -2.69 -8.37 -16.29
CA GLN A 53 -2.08 -9.19 -15.23
C GLN A 53 -0.54 -9.18 -15.31
N SER A 54 0.03 -9.42 -16.50
CA SER A 54 1.48 -9.49 -16.67
C SER A 54 2.22 -8.18 -16.37
N LYS A 55 1.60 -7.03 -16.68
CA LYS A 55 2.17 -5.71 -16.35
C LYS A 55 2.17 -5.47 -14.85
N MET A 56 1.09 -5.88 -14.19
CA MET A 56 0.97 -5.75 -12.74
C MET A 56 1.91 -6.70 -12.00
N ASP A 57 2.07 -7.93 -12.47
CA ASP A 57 3.04 -8.88 -11.91
C ASP A 57 4.46 -8.30 -11.97
N GLN A 58 4.87 -7.77 -13.13
CA GLN A 58 6.17 -7.10 -13.29
C GLN A 58 6.32 -5.87 -12.38
N LEU A 59 5.24 -5.12 -12.13
CA LEU A 59 5.27 -4.00 -11.21
C LEU A 59 5.48 -4.48 -9.77
N LEU A 60 4.70 -5.48 -9.33
CA LEU A 60 4.79 -6.04 -7.99
C LEU A 60 6.15 -6.70 -7.72
N GLU A 61 6.72 -7.38 -8.72
CA GLU A 61 8.07 -7.93 -8.66
C GLU A 61 9.11 -6.83 -8.42
N LYS A 62 9.09 -5.75 -9.21
CA LYS A 62 10.01 -4.62 -9.04
C LYS A 62 9.87 -3.92 -7.69
N LEU A 63 8.64 -3.80 -7.17
CA LEU A 63 8.39 -3.24 -5.84
C LEU A 63 8.96 -4.14 -4.75
N LYS A 64 8.78 -5.46 -4.88
CA LYS A 64 9.32 -6.46 -3.95
C LYS A 64 10.85 -6.48 -3.95
N GLU A 65 11.48 -6.55 -5.12
CA GLU A 65 12.94 -6.62 -5.26
C GLU A 65 13.66 -5.41 -4.68
N LYS A 66 13.03 -4.24 -4.75
CA LYS A 66 13.63 -2.97 -4.32
C LYS A 66 13.12 -2.48 -2.96
N ASP A 67 12.29 -3.27 -2.28
CA ASP A 67 11.61 -2.89 -1.04
C ASP A 67 10.93 -1.51 -1.14
N LEU A 68 10.09 -1.32 -2.16
CA LEU A 68 9.39 -0.08 -2.44
C LEU A 68 7.87 -0.19 -2.29
N ALA A 69 7.23 0.94 -2.00
CA ALA A 69 5.79 1.14 -2.06
C ALA A 69 5.47 2.37 -2.93
N ILE A 70 4.33 2.33 -3.62
CA ILE A 70 3.80 3.48 -4.37
C ILE A 70 2.84 4.22 -3.46
N ILE A 71 2.96 5.54 -3.42
CA ILE A 71 2.13 6.41 -2.59
C ILE A 71 1.38 7.40 -3.47
N LYS A 72 0.08 7.53 -3.22
CA LYS A 72 -0.76 8.58 -3.79
C LYS A 72 -1.39 9.39 -2.67
N TYR A 73 -1.05 10.68 -2.63
CA TYR A 73 -1.71 11.64 -1.76
C TYR A 73 -3.14 11.89 -2.24
N LEU A 74 -4.08 11.86 -1.31
CA LEU A 74 -5.49 12.10 -1.54
C LEU A 74 -5.84 13.56 -1.20
N ARG A 75 -6.99 14.05 -1.70
CA ARG A 75 -7.39 15.45 -1.51
C ARG A 75 -7.74 15.79 -0.07
N ASP A 76 -8.14 14.80 0.70
CA ASP A 76 -8.53 14.87 2.11
C ASP A 76 -7.35 14.68 3.07
N GLN A 77 -6.11 14.88 2.58
CA GLN A 77 -4.86 14.65 3.32
C GLN A 77 -4.61 13.17 3.66
N GLY A 78 -5.46 12.25 3.22
CA GLY A 78 -5.21 10.81 3.28
C GLY A 78 -4.11 10.37 2.31
N VAL A 79 -3.66 9.14 2.48
CA VAL A 79 -2.72 8.50 1.56
C VAL A 79 -3.26 7.14 1.13
N LEU A 80 -3.17 6.84 -0.16
CA LEU A 80 -3.34 5.50 -0.69
C LEU A 80 -1.95 4.91 -0.95
N ILE A 81 -1.72 3.71 -0.44
CA ILE A 81 -0.43 3.04 -0.54
C ILE A 81 -0.64 1.70 -1.24
N LEU A 82 0.09 1.48 -2.32
CA LEU A 82 0.21 0.18 -2.96
C LEU A 82 1.54 -0.45 -2.57
N LEU A 83 1.46 -1.64 -1.99
CA LEU A 83 2.58 -2.42 -1.47
C LEU A 83 2.34 -3.90 -1.71
N THR A 84 3.39 -4.70 -1.68
CA THR A 84 3.32 -6.15 -1.92
C THR A 84 2.90 -6.88 -0.64
N SER A 85 2.26 -8.05 -0.77
CA SER A 85 1.79 -8.81 0.41
C SER A 85 2.91 -9.19 1.39
N SER A 86 4.16 -9.30 0.91
CA SER A 86 5.34 -9.55 1.76
C SER A 86 5.73 -8.36 2.64
N ALA A 87 5.14 -7.18 2.43
CA ALA A 87 5.39 -5.99 3.23
C ALA A 87 4.39 -5.80 4.41
N LEU A 88 3.37 -6.67 4.52
CA LEU A 88 2.29 -6.68 5.52
C LEU A 88 2.46 -7.73 6.63
#